data_AF-A0A875RYF0-F1
#
_entry.id   AF-A0A875RYF0-F1
#
_cell.length_a   1.000
_cell.length_b   1.000
_cell.length_c   1.000
_cell.angle_alpha   90.00
_cell.angle_beta   90.00
_cell.angle_gamma   90.00
#
_symmetry.space_group_name_H-M   'P 1'
#
loop_
_entity.id
_entity.type
_entity.pdbx_description
1 polymer ?
#
loop_
_entity_poly.entity_id
_entity_poly.type
_entity_poly.pdbx_seq_one_letter_code
_entity_poly.pdbx_strand_id
1 'polypeptide(L)'
;MDFQDIPPKWLSLAQIVASNKGDVKLWDKLVDLTEHLPTKDDRYPVEVSQGSPPVMKSLLFTVYENLLVNFPLCEQYWCNYASWKFKLGDEAHHVAQIYSNALSYMPKSLIIWRNYLKFTIETQRSHCRIMDVLEDARIAVGHHFYAHVIYDIYLDFLKKSGHNKEYHLLLRRIIEIPMYHYCKYFLEFTRLLEEADIVTIKYFVTAEDLYSSFKLTWGDLLKPADGKISKMKELKSKLKKMFTDALITTQYHTFRLWSYERELKKPYYDPGSQLTRQELNTWNSYLNYLEINTLKDSFRNGNSGTAKMNRALLETAYERCLIRTADYSFFWLKYSNLKLNMNMEDQAKQVLIKGIYLINDDEFKLRLRLVDLEILSGEISEAKDLTLEAYEQQPDNLALTLKILQIEHLIDRDSVVDLIEAKLLEVEGGEFERQFDYLFREVLGYGSVSLTKIEALLKRYQDKKKDSYHYQKALKEFYRCYKLTEDH
;
A
#
# COMPACT_ATOMS: atom_id res chain seq x y z
N MET A 1 5.28 17.65 33.25
CA MET A 1 6.16 16.49 33.56
C MET A 1 7.30 17.03 34.39
N ASP A 2 7.50 16.52 35.60
CA ASP A 2 8.70 16.87 36.36
C ASP A 2 9.88 16.05 35.81
N PHE A 3 10.88 16.71 35.22
CA PHE A 3 12.00 16.05 34.55
C PHE A 3 12.88 15.21 35.49
N GLN A 4 12.70 15.36 36.80
CA GLN A 4 13.47 14.66 37.82
C GLN A 4 13.12 13.17 37.95
N ASP A 5 11.95 12.75 37.46
CA ASP A 5 11.47 11.36 37.55
C ASP A 5 11.85 10.51 36.33
N ILE A 6 12.49 11.09 35.31
CA ILE A 6 12.87 10.39 34.08
C ILE A 6 14.27 9.78 34.24
N PRO A 7 14.48 8.48 33.96
CA PRO A 7 15.79 7.87 34.05
C PRO A 7 16.82 8.55 33.13
N PRO A 8 18.03 8.89 33.62
CA PRO A 8 19.03 9.64 32.84
C PRO A 8 19.52 8.86 31.61
N LYS A 9 19.63 7.53 31.72
CA LYS A 9 19.96 6.62 30.62
C LYS A 9 18.91 6.61 29.52
N TRP A 10 17.64 6.78 29.90
CA TRP A 10 16.55 6.93 28.95
C TRP A 10 16.65 8.28 28.22
N LEU A 11 16.88 9.37 28.95
CA LEU A 11 17.03 10.70 28.37
C LEU A 11 18.19 10.78 27.36
N SER A 12 19.35 10.20 27.68
CA SER A 12 20.48 10.20 26.76
C SER A 12 20.19 9.42 25.48
N LEU A 13 19.53 8.25 25.58
CA LEU A 13 19.14 7.49 24.40
C LEU A 13 18.07 8.21 23.58
N ALA A 14 17.08 8.82 24.23
CA ALA A 14 16.03 9.60 23.56
C ALA A 14 16.61 10.80 22.80
N GLN A 15 17.65 11.46 23.34
CA GLN A 15 18.37 12.54 22.64
C GLN A 15 19.11 12.01 21.40
N ILE A 16 19.75 10.84 21.49
CA ILE A 16 20.41 10.21 20.35
C ILE A 16 19.40 9.86 19.25
N VAL A 17 18.25 9.29 19.62
CA VAL A 17 17.14 8.98 18.69
C VAL A 17 16.58 10.25 18.05
N ALA A 18 16.40 11.33 18.83
CA ALA A 18 15.89 12.60 18.30
C ALA A 18 16.82 13.22 17.24
N SER A 19 18.14 13.03 17.39
CA SER A 19 19.15 13.46 16.41
C SER A 19 19.24 12.55 15.19
N ASN A 20 18.82 11.29 15.29
CA ASN A 20 18.87 10.32 14.19
C ASN A 20 17.54 9.56 14.07
N LYS A 21 16.50 10.28 13.64
CA LYS A 21 15.13 9.74 13.57
C LYS A 21 14.97 8.60 12.56
N GLY A 22 15.85 8.50 11.56
CA GLY A 22 15.78 7.47 10.51
C GLY A 22 16.34 6.10 10.89
N ASP A 23 17.01 5.96 12.04
CA ASP A 23 17.60 4.67 12.46
C ASP A 23 16.66 3.86 13.34
N VAL A 24 15.93 2.92 12.70
CA VAL A 24 14.98 2.02 13.38
C VAL A 24 15.63 1.22 14.54
N LYS A 25 16.93 0.89 14.47
CA LYS A 25 17.58 0.12 15.54
C LYS A 25 17.76 0.92 16.82
N LEU A 26 17.89 2.24 16.70
CA LEU A 26 17.91 3.13 17.87
C LEU A 26 16.52 3.23 18.49
N TRP A 27 15.48 3.28 17.66
CA TRP A 27 14.09 3.20 18.11
C TRP A 27 13.79 1.89 18.82
N ASP A 28 14.21 0.74 18.28
CA ASP A 28 14.05 -0.57 18.91
C ASP A 28 14.64 -0.59 20.33
N LYS A 29 15.86 -0.06 20.49
CA LYS A 29 16.53 0.06 21.79
C LYS A 29 15.79 0.98 22.75
N LEU A 30 15.23 2.09 22.24
CA LEU A 30 14.48 3.04 23.05
C LEU A 30 13.15 2.42 23.51
N VAL A 31 12.46 1.70 22.62
CA VAL A 31 11.24 0.96 22.94
C VAL A 31 11.52 -0.08 24.02
N ASP A 32 12.53 -0.94 23.82
CA ASP A 32 12.89 -1.96 24.81
C ASP A 32 13.21 -1.34 26.19
N LEU A 33 13.97 -0.24 26.19
CA LEU A 33 14.27 0.51 27.42
C LEU A 33 13.02 1.12 28.07
N THR A 34 12.03 1.57 27.28
CA THR A 34 10.76 2.08 27.82
C THR A 34 9.84 0.99 28.35
N GLU A 35 9.83 -0.18 27.72
CA GLU A 35 9.02 -1.31 28.15
C GLU A 35 9.57 -1.88 29.45
N HIS A 36 10.89 -1.90 29.58
CA HIS A 36 11.66 -2.46 30.68
C HIS A 36 12.45 -1.36 31.42
N LEU A 37 11.75 -0.42 32.06
CA LEU A 37 12.40 0.72 32.68
C LEU A 37 13.38 0.28 33.79
N PRO A 38 14.61 0.81 33.80
CA PRO A 38 15.56 0.54 34.85
C PRO A 38 15.08 1.13 36.17
N THR A 39 15.25 0.37 37.26
CA THR A 39 15.10 0.87 38.63
C THR A 39 16.18 1.92 38.94
N LYS A 40 16.02 2.71 40.01
CA LYS A 40 17.00 3.75 40.42
C LYS A 40 18.45 3.24 40.54
N ASP A 41 18.62 1.94 40.79
CA ASP A 41 19.94 1.29 40.92
C ASP A 41 20.42 0.55 39.65
N ASP A 42 19.69 0.61 38.52
CA ASP A 42 19.99 -0.01 37.20
C ASP A 42 20.20 -1.55 37.25
N ARG A 43 19.86 -2.23 38.35
CA ARG A 43 20.12 -3.68 38.57
C ARG A 43 19.02 -4.61 38.10
N TYR A 44 17.76 -4.18 38.16
CA TYR A 44 16.61 -4.99 37.75
C TYR A 44 15.66 -4.10 36.93
N PRO A 45 15.55 -4.31 35.61
CA PRO A 45 14.55 -3.64 34.81
C PRO A 45 13.16 -4.17 35.20
N VAL A 46 12.19 -3.27 35.32
CA VAL A 46 10.80 -3.61 35.66
C VAL A 46 9.92 -3.31 34.47
N GLU A 47 9.14 -4.30 34.05
CA GLU A 47 8.17 -4.12 32.98
C GLU A 47 7.09 -3.12 33.41
N VAL A 48 6.74 -2.18 32.52
CA VAL A 48 5.66 -1.23 32.78
C VAL A 48 4.34 -1.98 33.01
N SER A 49 3.61 -1.58 34.05
CA SER A 49 2.35 -2.20 34.45
C SER A 49 1.29 -1.14 34.79
N GLN A 50 0.04 -1.58 35.03
CA GLN A 50 -1.04 -0.66 35.40
C GLN A 50 -0.71 0.19 36.64
N GLY A 51 0.01 -0.41 37.60
CA GLY A 51 0.45 0.25 38.83
C GLY A 51 1.69 1.14 38.69
N SER A 52 2.33 1.18 37.52
CA SER A 52 3.47 2.05 37.27
C SER A 52 3.09 3.53 37.33
N PRO A 53 4.02 4.43 37.73
CA PRO A 53 3.78 5.87 37.77
C PRO A 53 3.21 6.42 36.45
N PRO A 54 2.29 7.41 36.49
CA PRO A 54 1.71 8.00 35.28
C PRO A 54 2.75 8.52 34.28
N VAL A 55 3.87 9.05 34.78
CA VAL A 55 4.99 9.53 33.95
C VAL A 55 5.56 8.40 33.08
N MET A 56 5.78 7.21 33.65
CA MET A 56 6.33 6.06 32.91
C MET A 56 5.39 5.57 31.82
N LYS A 57 4.09 5.51 32.11
CA LYS A 57 3.06 5.15 31.12
C LYS A 57 3.00 6.18 29.99
N SER A 58 3.07 7.48 30.33
CA SER A 58 3.10 8.57 29.36
C SER A 58 4.33 8.52 28.45
N LEU A 59 5.51 8.21 29.01
CA LEU A 59 6.74 8.05 28.23
C LEU A 59 6.63 6.93 27.21
N LEU A 60 6.13 5.75 27.64
CA LEU A 60 5.91 4.60 26.75
C LEU A 60 5.01 4.98 25.57
N PHE A 61 3.87 5.62 25.83
CA PHE A 61 2.95 6.04 24.78
C PHE A 61 3.59 7.06 23.84
N THR A 62 4.32 8.03 24.39
CA THR A 62 5.00 9.06 23.60
C THR A 62 6.05 8.44 22.68
N VAL A 63 6.80 7.44 23.14
CA VAL A 63 7.80 6.74 22.30
C VAL A 63 7.13 5.99 21.16
N TYR A 64 6.06 5.24 21.45
CA TYR A 64 5.31 4.54 20.42
C TYR A 64 4.68 5.48 19.39
N GLU A 65 4.05 6.57 19.83
CA GLU A 65 3.45 7.58 18.95
C GLU A 65 4.50 8.20 18.03
N ASN A 66 5.66 8.61 18.57
CA ASN A 66 6.74 9.17 17.75
C ASN A 66 7.37 8.13 16.83
N LEU A 67 7.53 6.88 17.27
CA LEU A 67 8.04 5.79 16.42
C LEU A 67 7.10 5.60 15.22
N LEU A 68 5.80 5.53 15.44
CA LEU A 68 4.80 5.28 14.40
C LEU A 68 4.61 6.46 13.45
N VAL A 69 4.94 7.68 13.87
CA VAL A 69 5.03 8.85 12.96
C VAL A 69 6.22 8.69 11.98
N ASN A 70 7.37 8.20 12.46
CA ASN A 70 8.56 8.02 11.61
C ASN A 70 8.55 6.70 10.81
N PHE A 71 7.93 5.64 11.34
CA PHE A 71 7.85 4.31 10.73
C PHE A 71 6.42 3.76 10.70
N PRO A 72 5.48 4.44 10.02
CA PRO A 72 4.08 4.06 9.98
C PRO A 72 3.84 2.67 9.38
N LEU A 73 4.75 2.18 8.53
CA LEU A 73 4.64 0.87 7.87
C LEU A 73 5.08 -0.33 8.73
N CYS A 74 5.59 -0.11 9.94
CA CYS A 74 5.98 -1.19 10.84
C CYS A 74 4.77 -1.76 11.60
N GLU A 75 4.06 -2.69 10.95
CA GLU A 75 2.80 -3.28 11.41
C GLU A 75 2.83 -3.84 12.85
N GLN A 76 3.96 -4.43 13.25
CA GLN A 76 4.10 -5.03 14.58
C GLN A 76 4.09 -3.98 15.69
N TYR A 77 4.67 -2.79 15.47
CA TYR A 77 4.67 -1.71 16.46
C TYR A 77 3.27 -1.17 16.73
N TRP A 78 2.41 -1.09 15.71
CA TRP A 78 1.00 -0.76 15.91
C TRP A 78 0.29 -1.78 16.80
N CYS A 79 0.54 -3.07 16.59
CA CYS A 79 -0.06 -4.14 17.38
C CYS A 79 0.45 -4.11 18.84
N ASN A 80 1.74 -3.88 19.03
CA ASN A 80 2.33 -3.75 20.37
C ASN A 80 1.78 -2.51 21.09
N TYR A 81 1.67 -1.37 20.39
CA TYR A 81 1.12 -0.15 20.97
C TYR A 81 -0.32 -0.32 21.46
N ALA A 82 -1.18 -0.90 20.62
CA ALA A 82 -2.56 -1.21 20.99
C ALA A 82 -2.63 -2.17 22.20
N SER A 83 -1.76 -3.18 22.22
CA SER A 83 -1.66 -4.13 23.34
C SER A 83 -1.22 -3.45 24.64
N TRP A 84 -0.25 -2.54 24.58
CA TRP A 84 0.21 -1.75 25.72
C TRP A 84 -0.87 -0.82 26.25
N LYS A 85 -1.55 -0.09 25.38
CA LYS A 85 -2.67 0.78 25.75
C LYS A 85 -3.76 0.02 26.49
N PHE A 86 -4.16 -1.14 25.96
CA PHE A 86 -5.14 -1.98 26.62
C PHE A 86 -4.63 -2.56 27.94
N LYS A 87 -3.40 -3.11 27.97
CA LYS A 87 -2.77 -3.66 29.19
C LYS A 87 -2.70 -2.61 30.30
N LEU A 88 -2.45 -1.35 29.96
CA LEU A 88 -2.34 -0.25 30.92
C LEU A 88 -3.68 0.40 31.31
N GLY A 89 -4.80 -0.17 30.87
CA GLY A 89 -6.16 0.17 31.31
C GLY A 89 -6.85 1.24 30.48
N ASP A 90 -6.39 1.50 29.26
CA ASP A 90 -7.09 2.40 28.34
C ASP A 90 -8.41 1.79 27.86
N GLU A 91 -9.35 2.64 27.46
CA GLU A 91 -10.67 2.22 27.03
C GLU A 91 -10.62 1.47 25.70
N ALA A 92 -11.47 0.44 25.56
CA ALA A 92 -11.46 -0.41 24.37
C ALA A 92 -11.70 0.35 23.06
N HIS A 93 -12.46 1.45 23.12
CA HIS A 93 -12.75 2.28 21.96
C HIS A 93 -11.51 3.08 21.48
N HIS A 94 -10.66 3.57 22.40
CA HIS A 94 -9.38 4.19 22.05
C HIS A 94 -8.43 3.18 21.41
N VAL A 95 -8.37 1.96 21.96
CA VAL A 95 -7.54 0.89 21.40
C VAL A 95 -8.01 0.49 19.99
N ALA A 96 -9.33 0.43 19.75
CA ALA A 96 -9.88 0.22 18.43
C ALA A 96 -9.46 1.32 17.43
N GLN A 97 -9.42 2.59 17.86
CA GLN A 97 -8.95 3.70 17.02
C GLN A 97 -7.48 3.53 16.61
N ILE A 98 -6.62 2.98 17.47
CA ILE A 98 -5.22 2.69 17.12
C ILE A 98 -5.16 1.72 15.94
N TYR A 99 -5.97 0.64 15.96
CA TYR A 99 -6.06 -0.29 14.84
C TYR A 99 -6.63 0.40 13.59
N SER A 100 -7.67 1.21 13.71
CA SER A 100 -8.24 1.97 12.59
C SER A 100 -7.23 2.92 11.94
N ASN A 101 -6.43 3.62 12.74
CA ASN A 101 -5.37 4.49 12.27
C ASN A 101 -4.26 3.70 11.56
N ALA A 102 -3.87 2.53 12.10
CA ALA A 102 -2.91 1.67 11.42
C ALA A 102 -3.44 1.20 10.03
N LEU A 103 -4.73 0.89 9.95
CA LEU A 103 -5.39 0.44 8.73
C LEU A 103 -5.61 1.56 7.70
N SER A 104 -5.60 2.85 8.08
CA SER A 104 -5.62 3.93 7.10
C SER A 104 -4.32 3.99 6.29
N TYR A 105 -3.19 3.64 6.91
CA TYR A 105 -1.91 3.49 6.21
C TYR A 105 -1.79 2.15 5.47
N MET A 106 -2.19 1.06 6.13
CA MET A 106 -2.00 -0.31 5.63
C MET A 106 -3.31 -1.11 5.61
N PRO A 107 -4.27 -0.77 4.72
CA PRO A 107 -5.61 -1.37 4.72
C PRO A 107 -5.59 -2.87 4.44
N LYS A 108 -4.54 -3.38 3.80
CA LYS A 108 -4.38 -4.80 3.44
C LYS A 108 -3.47 -5.59 4.40
N SER A 109 -3.13 -5.02 5.56
CA SER A 109 -2.28 -5.67 6.58
C SER A 109 -3.00 -6.83 7.28
N LEU A 110 -2.55 -8.07 7.04
CA LEU A 110 -3.13 -9.24 7.73
C LEU A 110 -2.86 -9.25 9.22
N ILE A 111 -1.69 -8.77 9.65
CA ILE A 111 -1.31 -8.81 11.06
C ILE A 111 -2.14 -7.82 11.89
N ILE A 112 -2.37 -6.62 11.37
CA ILE A 112 -3.21 -5.61 12.04
C ILE A 112 -4.65 -6.12 12.11
N TRP A 113 -5.22 -6.59 10.99
CA TRP A 113 -6.58 -7.16 10.98
C TRP A 113 -6.71 -8.35 11.93
N ARG A 114 -5.74 -9.28 11.96
CA ARG A 114 -5.77 -10.43 12.86
C ARG A 114 -5.83 -10.00 14.33
N ASN A 115 -4.98 -9.07 14.73
CA ASN A 115 -4.96 -8.59 16.12
C ASN A 115 -6.21 -7.78 16.45
N TYR A 116 -6.68 -6.94 15.52
CA TYR A 116 -7.90 -6.16 15.71
C TYR A 116 -9.14 -7.04 15.88
N LEU A 117 -9.27 -8.10 15.08
CA LEU A 117 -10.38 -9.05 15.21
C LEU A 117 -10.35 -9.81 16.53
N LYS A 118 -9.18 -10.29 16.96
CA LYS A 118 -9.03 -10.96 18.27
C LYS A 118 -9.42 -10.01 19.41
N PHE A 119 -8.86 -8.81 19.40
CA PHE A 119 -9.17 -7.76 20.36
C PHE A 119 -10.67 -7.45 20.39
N THR A 120 -11.30 -7.30 19.22
CA THR A 120 -12.74 -7.01 19.11
C THR A 120 -13.58 -8.14 19.69
N ILE A 121 -13.27 -9.40 19.38
CA ILE A 121 -13.99 -10.56 19.91
C ILE A 121 -13.85 -10.68 21.44
N GLU A 122 -12.68 -10.34 21.99
CA GLU A 122 -12.42 -10.42 23.43
C GLU A 122 -13.07 -9.28 24.23
N THR A 123 -13.19 -8.09 23.65
CA THR A 123 -13.64 -6.88 24.36
C THR A 123 -15.07 -6.46 24.06
N GLN A 124 -15.59 -6.76 22.87
CA GLN A 124 -16.92 -6.37 22.44
C GLN A 124 -17.96 -7.39 22.90
N ARG A 125 -19.09 -6.91 23.44
CA ARG A 125 -20.22 -7.76 23.85
C ARG A 125 -21.28 -7.89 22.75
N SER A 126 -21.40 -6.88 21.90
CA SER A 126 -22.41 -6.85 20.85
C SER A 126 -22.02 -7.71 19.64
N HIS A 127 -22.78 -8.78 19.40
CA HIS A 127 -22.54 -9.67 18.24
C HIS A 127 -22.64 -8.93 16.91
N CYS A 128 -23.54 -7.95 16.75
CA CYS A 128 -23.65 -7.19 15.51
C CYS A 128 -22.37 -6.38 15.22
N ARG A 129 -21.81 -5.74 16.25
CA ARG A 129 -20.56 -4.97 16.10
C ARG A 129 -19.37 -5.88 15.75
N ILE A 130 -19.30 -7.07 16.33
CA ILE A 130 -18.26 -8.05 15.98
C ILE A 130 -18.41 -8.47 14.51
N MET A 131 -19.64 -8.74 14.07
CA MET A 131 -19.95 -9.10 12.68
C MET A 131 -19.59 -7.98 11.69
N ASP A 132 -19.86 -6.72 12.04
CA ASP A 132 -19.50 -5.56 11.20
C ASP A 132 -17.97 -5.54 10.94
N VAL A 133 -17.16 -5.65 12.00
CA VAL A 133 -15.70 -5.64 11.88
C VAL A 133 -15.17 -6.88 11.15
N LEU A 134 -15.81 -8.05 11.31
CA LEU A 134 -15.47 -9.27 10.56
C LEU A 134 -15.76 -9.12 9.06
N GLU A 135 -16.86 -8.48 8.69
CA GLU A 135 -17.20 -8.18 7.31
C GLU A 135 -16.25 -7.12 6.71
N ASP A 136 -15.89 -6.08 7.47
CA ASP A 136 -14.90 -5.10 7.06
C ASP A 136 -13.54 -5.77 6.77
N ALA A 137 -13.09 -6.64 7.67
CA ALA A 137 -11.87 -7.43 7.47
C ALA A 137 -11.98 -8.34 6.23
N ARG A 138 -13.14 -8.98 6.00
CA ARG A 138 -13.38 -9.80 4.82
C ARG A 138 -13.29 -8.98 3.53
N ILE A 139 -13.83 -7.77 3.50
CA ILE A 139 -13.78 -6.87 2.35
C ILE A 139 -12.34 -6.40 2.11
N ALA A 140 -11.64 -6.03 3.19
CA ALA A 140 -10.28 -5.51 3.12
C ALA A 140 -9.28 -6.60 2.69
N VAL A 141 -9.19 -7.72 3.41
CA VAL A 141 -8.13 -8.73 3.25
C VAL A 141 -8.60 -10.12 2.83
N GLY A 142 -9.89 -10.30 2.51
CA GLY A 142 -10.44 -11.61 2.13
C GLY A 142 -9.81 -12.24 0.88
N HIS A 143 -9.24 -11.42 -0.02
CA HIS A 143 -8.54 -11.90 -1.22
C HIS A 143 -7.02 -11.99 -1.05
N HIS A 144 -6.50 -11.83 0.17
CA HIS A 144 -5.08 -12.03 0.41
C HIS A 144 -4.72 -13.51 0.28
N PHE A 145 -3.54 -13.82 -0.27
CA PHE A 145 -3.05 -15.21 -0.38
C PHE A 145 -3.00 -15.96 0.99
N TYR A 146 -2.83 -15.25 2.10
CA TYR A 146 -2.85 -15.80 3.46
C TYR A 146 -4.11 -15.40 4.24
N ALA A 147 -5.21 -15.08 3.55
CA ALA A 147 -6.50 -14.70 4.17
C ALA A 147 -7.08 -15.76 5.11
N HIS A 148 -6.58 -17.00 5.06
CA HIS A 148 -6.96 -18.04 6.01
C HIS A 148 -6.83 -17.60 7.47
N VAL A 149 -5.84 -16.75 7.79
CA VAL A 149 -5.63 -16.19 9.13
C VAL A 149 -6.87 -15.43 9.65
N ILE A 150 -7.64 -14.82 8.76
CA ILE A 150 -8.85 -14.06 9.08
C ILE A 150 -10.09 -14.94 9.00
N TYR A 151 -10.18 -15.77 7.96
CA TYR A 151 -11.32 -16.66 7.77
C TYR A 151 -11.45 -17.72 8.88
N ASP A 152 -10.34 -18.20 9.44
CA ASP A 152 -10.36 -19.11 10.59
C ASP A 152 -11.05 -18.47 11.81
N ILE A 153 -10.72 -17.20 12.08
CA ILE A 153 -11.33 -16.43 13.19
C ILE A 153 -12.83 -16.22 12.91
N TYR A 154 -13.18 -15.86 11.68
CA TYR A 154 -14.57 -15.59 11.31
C TYR A 154 -15.43 -16.86 11.39
N LEU A 155 -14.97 -17.96 10.81
CA LEU A 155 -15.70 -19.23 10.84
C LEU A 155 -15.85 -19.77 12.27
N ASP A 156 -14.82 -19.65 13.11
CA ASP A 156 -14.90 -20.03 14.52
C ASP A 156 -15.95 -19.19 15.29
N PHE A 157 -15.98 -17.88 15.05
CA PHE A 157 -17.00 -16.99 15.63
C PHE A 157 -18.42 -17.41 15.21
N LEU A 158 -18.67 -17.61 13.92
CA LEU A 158 -19.99 -18.02 13.41
C LEU A 158 -20.43 -19.37 13.98
N LYS A 159 -19.50 -20.32 14.11
CA LYS A 159 -19.76 -21.64 14.68
C LYS A 159 -20.11 -21.55 16.17
N LYS A 160 -19.36 -20.78 16.96
CA LYS A 160 -19.60 -20.59 18.40
C LYS A 160 -20.89 -19.82 18.70
N SER A 161 -21.24 -18.87 17.84
CA SER A 161 -22.42 -18.03 17.99
C SER A 161 -23.70 -18.64 17.40
N GLY A 162 -23.62 -19.80 16.75
CA GLY A 162 -24.79 -20.52 16.21
C GLY A 162 -25.31 -20.00 14.87
N HIS A 163 -24.55 -19.15 14.16
CA HIS A 163 -24.92 -18.59 12.85
C HIS A 163 -24.64 -19.58 11.71
N ASN A 164 -25.38 -20.70 11.73
CA ASN A 164 -25.11 -21.84 10.86
C ASN A 164 -25.30 -21.52 9.37
N LYS A 165 -26.31 -20.72 9.02
CA LYS A 165 -26.57 -20.31 7.63
C LYS A 165 -25.41 -19.48 7.09
N GLU A 166 -24.99 -18.47 7.84
CA GLU A 166 -23.89 -17.56 7.50
C GLU A 166 -22.57 -18.33 7.38
N TYR A 167 -22.32 -19.30 8.26
CA TYR A 167 -21.16 -20.19 8.19
C TYR A 167 -21.09 -20.94 6.85
N HIS A 168 -22.20 -21.53 6.40
CA HIS A 168 -22.27 -22.24 5.12
C HIS A 168 -22.06 -21.29 3.93
N LEU A 169 -22.70 -20.12 3.95
CA LEU A 169 -22.58 -19.12 2.89
C LEU A 169 -21.16 -18.54 2.79
N LEU A 170 -20.50 -18.34 3.94
CA LEU A 170 -19.13 -17.88 3.98
C LEU A 170 -18.17 -18.95 3.44
N LEU A 171 -18.28 -20.21 3.89
CA LEU A 171 -17.49 -21.32 3.34
C LEU A 171 -17.67 -21.46 1.83
N ARG A 172 -18.91 -21.35 1.35
CA ARG A 172 -19.22 -21.38 -0.09
C ARG A 172 -18.44 -20.31 -0.87
N ARG A 173 -18.25 -19.11 -0.31
CA ARG A 173 -17.43 -18.05 -0.92
C ARG A 173 -15.94 -18.37 -0.85
N ILE A 174 -15.47 -18.84 0.31
CA ILE A 174 -14.04 -19.12 0.56
C ILE A 174 -13.47 -20.15 -0.42
N ILE A 175 -14.24 -21.19 -0.77
CA ILE A 175 -13.75 -22.27 -1.66
C ILE A 175 -13.42 -21.82 -3.09
N GLU A 176 -13.84 -20.62 -3.50
CA GLU A 176 -13.52 -20.02 -4.81
C GLU A 176 -12.31 -19.08 -4.76
N ILE A 177 -11.76 -18.81 -3.58
CA ILE A 177 -10.67 -17.84 -3.40
C ILE A 177 -9.33 -18.59 -3.45
N PRO A 178 -8.40 -18.24 -4.36
CA PRO A 178 -7.09 -18.87 -4.44
C PRO A 178 -6.19 -18.38 -3.30
N MET A 179 -6.10 -19.18 -2.23
CA MET A 179 -5.30 -18.88 -1.03
C MET A 179 -4.47 -20.10 -0.60
N TYR A 180 -3.46 -19.88 0.25
CA TYR A 180 -2.52 -20.91 0.69
C TYR A 180 -3.19 -22.17 1.26
N HIS A 181 -3.99 -22.02 2.32
CA HIS A 181 -4.69 -23.13 2.98
C HIS A 181 -6.11 -23.35 2.44
N TYR A 182 -6.34 -23.24 1.13
CA TYR A 182 -7.68 -23.41 0.54
C TYR A 182 -8.29 -24.81 0.79
N CYS A 183 -7.47 -25.87 0.79
CA CYS A 183 -7.93 -27.26 0.83
C CYS A 183 -8.76 -27.59 2.09
N LYS A 184 -8.40 -27.06 3.26
CA LYS A 184 -9.12 -27.34 4.51
C LYS A 184 -10.58 -26.86 4.47
N TYR A 185 -10.84 -25.73 3.83
CA TYR A 185 -12.20 -25.18 3.69
C TYR A 185 -13.04 -26.01 2.74
N PHE A 186 -12.42 -26.55 1.69
CA PHE A 186 -13.09 -27.45 0.78
C PHE A 186 -13.47 -28.79 1.45
N LEU A 187 -12.56 -29.35 2.26
CA LEU A 187 -12.84 -30.57 3.02
C LEU A 187 -14.01 -30.36 3.98
N GLU A 188 -14.02 -29.25 4.72
CA GLU A 188 -15.13 -28.91 5.61
C GLU A 188 -16.43 -28.68 4.84
N PHE A 189 -16.39 -27.95 3.73
CA PHE A 189 -17.58 -27.71 2.90
C PHE A 189 -18.14 -29.01 2.32
N THR A 190 -17.28 -29.94 1.90
CA THR A 190 -17.69 -31.26 1.41
C THR A 190 -18.30 -32.11 2.51
N ARG A 191 -17.72 -32.09 3.72
CA ARG A 191 -18.27 -32.77 4.90
C ARG A 191 -19.68 -32.28 5.22
N LEU A 192 -19.90 -30.96 5.21
CA LEU A 192 -21.23 -30.35 5.43
C LEU A 192 -22.22 -30.76 4.34
N LEU A 193 -21.80 -30.82 3.08
CA LEU A 193 -22.66 -31.28 1.98
C LEU A 193 -23.05 -32.76 2.13
N GLU A 194 -22.13 -33.61 2.56
CA GLU A 194 -22.38 -35.02 2.80
C GLU A 194 -23.35 -35.24 3.96
N GLU A 195 -23.21 -34.48 5.04
CA GLU A 195 -24.08 -34.51 6.22
C GLU A 195 -25.40 -33.75 6.03
N ALA A 196 -25.57 -32.98 4.95
CA ALA A 196 -26.70 -32.06 4.81
C ALA A 196 -28.08 -32.75 4.88
N ASP A 197 -29.02 -32.17 5.61
CA ASP A 197 -30.41 -32.60 5.65
C ASP A 197 -31.28 -31.71 4.76
N ILE A 198 -32.60 -31.84 4.84
CA ILE A 198 -33.52 -31.03 4.02
C ILE A 198 -33.47 -29.53 4.37
N VAL A 199 -33.01 -29.17 5.56
CA VAL A 199 -32.88 -27.78 6.00
C VAL A 199 -31.56 -27.20 5.50
N THR A 200 -30.44 -27.88 5.75
CA THR A 200 -29.10 -27.38 5.43
C THR A 200 -28.75 -27.48 3.96
N ILE A 201 -29.34 -28.41 3.20
CA ILE A 201 -29.16 -28.49 1.73
C ILE A 201 -29.57 -27.19 1.03
N LYS A 202 -30.52 -26.44 1.61
CA LYS A 202 -30.98 -25.14 1.10
C LYS A 202 -29.90 -24.06 1.14
N TYR A 203 -28.81 -24.29 1.87
CA TYR A 203 -27.66 -23.38 1.90
C TYR A 203 -26.68 -23.64 0.75
N PHE A 204 -26.79 -24.78 0.06
CA PHE A 204 -25.92 -25.16 -1.07
C PHE A 204 -26.56 -24.87 -2.43
N VAL A 205 -27.88 -24.89 -2.51
CA VAL A 205 -28.63 -24.73 -3.75
C VAL A 205 -29.93 -23.97 -3.49
N THR A 206 -30.24 -22.99 -4.33
CA THR A 206 -31.49 -22.23 -4.24
C THR A 206 -32.65 -23.03 -4.82
N ALA A 207 -33.89 -22.64 -4.50
CA ALA A 207 -35.08 -23.28 -5.09
C ALA A 207 -35.11 -23.13 -6.63
N GLU A 208 -34.64 -21.98 -7.11
CA GLU A 208 -34.56 -21.66 -8.54
C GLU A 208 -33.54 -22.57 -9.24
N ASP A 209 -32.32 -22.68 -8.69
CA ASP A 209 -31.28 -23.55 -9.24
C ASP A 209 -31.67 -25.03 -9.18
N LEU A 210 -32.35 -25.43 -8.10
CA LEU A 210 -32.86 -26.80 -7.94
C LEU A 210 -33.84 -27.17 -9.07
N TYR A 211 -34.74 -26.25 -9.42
CA TYR A 211 -35.68 -26.48 -10.51
C TYR A 211 -35.01 -26.34 -11.88
N SER A 212 -34.25 -25.28 -12.11
CA SER A 212 -33.68 -24.96 -13.42
C SER A 212 -32.61 -25.97 -13.85
N SER A 213 -31.68 -26.28 -12.95
CA SER A 213 -30.46 -27.06 -13.23
C SER A 213 -30.62 -28.55 -12.90
N PHE A 214 -31.44 -28.89 -11.89
CA PHE A 214 -31.61 -30.29 -11.45
C PHE A 214 -32.99 -30.87 -11.77
N LYS A 215 -33.96 -30.06 -12.21
CA LYS A 215 -35.34 -30.46 -12.49
C LYS A 215 -36.02 -31.12 -11.28
N LEU A 216 -35.75 -30.60 -10.08
CA LEU A 216 -36.25 -31.10 -8.81
C LEU A 216 -37.01 -30.01 -8.03
N THR A 217 -37.86 -30.42 -7.11
CA THR A 217 -38.48 -29.56 -6.08
C THR A 217 -38.08 -30.02 -4.67
N TRP A 218 -38.25 -29.16 -3.66
CA TRP A 218 -38.01 -29.56 -2.27
C TRP A 218 -38.85 -30.77 -1.84
N GLY A 219 -40.09 -30.87 -2.34
CA GLY A 219 -40.97 -32.01 -2.07
C GLY A 219 -40.46 -33.31 -2.67
N ASP A 220 -39.76 -33.26 -3.80
CA ASP A 220 -39.15 -34.46 -4.39
C ASP A 220 -38.03 -35.05 -3.56
N LEU A 221 -37.34 -34.23 -2.75
CA LEU A 221 -36.25 -34.68 -1.88
C LEU A 221 -36.75 -35.39 -0.61
N LEU A 222 -38.04 -35.22 -0.27
CA LEU A 222 -38.67 -35.85 0.89
C LEU A 222 -39.31 -37.21 0.58
N LYS A 223 -39.46 -37.55 -0.70
CA LYS A 223 -40.09 -38.82 -1.12
C LYS A 223 -39.20 -40.00 -0.72
N PRO A 224 -39.78 -41.08 -0.15
CA PRO A 224 -39.02 -42.29 0.16
C PRO A 224 -38.39 -42.89 -1.10
N ALA A 225 -37.30 -43.62 -0.92
CA ALA A 225 -36.60 -44.25 -2.02
C ALA A 225 -37.42 -45.44 -2.57
N ASP A 226 -37.93 -45.34 -3.80
CA ASP A 226 -38.66 -46.41 -4.50
C ASP A 226 -37.70 -47.55 -4.98
N GLY A 227 -36.87 -48.08 -4.09
CA GLY A 227 -35.83 -49.08 -4.43
C GLY A 227 -34.65 -48.53 -5.26
N LYS A 228 -34.61 -47.22 -5.52
CA LYS A 228 -33.50 -46.50 -6.18
C LYS A 228 -32.71 -45.66 -5.18
N ILE A 229 -31.55 -45.13 -5.59
CA ILE A 229 -30.82 -44.12 -4.80
C ILE A 229 -31.75 -42.93 -4.52
N SER A 230 -31.86 -42.49 -3.26
CA SER A 230 -32.66 -41.30 -2.90
C SER A 230 -32.23 -40.09 -3.72
N LYS A 231 -33.21 -39.31 -4.22
CA LYS A 231 -32.95 -38.07 -4.99
C LYS A 231 -32.05 -37.09 -4.24
N MET A 232 -32.10 -37.07 -2.91
CA MET A 232 -31.17 -36.28 -2.07
C MET A 232 -29.72 -36.71 -2.28
N LYS A 233 -29.43 -38.02 -2.29
CA LYS A 233 -28.08 -38.55 -2.48
C LYS A 233 -27.57 -38.27 -3.90
N GLU A 234 -28.45 -38.32 -4.90
CA GLU A 234 -28.11 -37.93 -6.27
C GLU A 234 -27.78 -36.43 -6.38
N LEU A 235 -28.61 -35.56 -5.80
CA LEU A 235 -28.36 -34.11 -5.75
C LEU A 235 -27.02 -33.79 -5.08
N LYS A 236 -26.75 -34.37 -3.90
CA LYS A 236 -25.47 -34.21 -3.19
C LYS A 236 -24.28 -34.64 -4.06
N SER A 237 -24.39 -35.75 -4.79
CA SER A 237 -23.35 -36.23 -5.69
C SER A 237 -23.08 -35.25 -6.83
N LYS A 238 -24.14 -34.71 -7.46
CA LYS A 238 -24.01 -33.72 -8.54
C LYS A 238 -23.41 -32.40 -8.04
N LEU A 239 -23.87 -31.90 -6.89
CA LEU A 239 -23.31 -30.71 -6.24
C LEU A 239 -21.83 -30.92 -5.89
N LYS A 240 -21.47 -32.07 -5.31
CA LYS A 240 -20.09 -32.43 -5.00
C LYS A 240 -19.21 -32.38 -6.24
N LYS A 241 -19.69 -32.91 -7.37
CA LYS A 241 -18.97 -32.82 -8.65
C LYS A 241 -18.76 -31.36 -9.09
N MET A 242 -19.81 -30.55 -9.12
CA MET A 242 -19.72 -29.13 -9.49
C MET A 242 -18.72 -28.36 -8.63
N PHE A 243 -18.75 -28.56 -7.30
CA PHE A 243 -17.81 -27.89 -6.40
C PHE A 243 -16.39 -28.43 -6.51
N THR A 244 -16.22 -29.70 -6.89
CA THR A 244 -14.89 -30.26 -7.20
C THR A 244 -14.31 -29.60 -8.44
N ASP A 245 -15.12 -29.32 -9.48
CA ASP A 245 -14.65 -28.60 -10.68
C ASP A 245 -14.21 -27.16 -10.34
N ALA A 246 -14.96 -26.48 -9.46
CA ALA A 246 -14.57 -25.16 -8.93
C ALA A 246 -13.26 -25.22 -8.11
N LEU A 247 -13.07 -26.30 -7.33
CA LEU A 247 -11.82 -26.52 -6.59
C LEU A 247 -10.62 -26.70 -7.51
N ILE A 248 -10.75 -27.47 -8.60
CA ILE A 248 -9.66 -27.69 -9.56
C ILE A 248 -9.17 -26.34 -10.11
N THR A 249 -10.12 -25.44 -10.41
CA THR A 249 -9.82 -24.08 -10.86
C THR A 249 -9.09 -23.28 -9.77
N THR A 250 -9.61 -23.30 -8.55
CA THR A 250 -8.98 -22.62 -7.40
C THR A 250 -7.58 -23.16 -7.12
N GLN A 251 -7.39 -24.48 -7.14
CA GLN A 251 -6.10 -25.14 -6.98
C GLN A 251 -5.09 -24.71 -8.05
N TYR A 252 -5.52 -24.65 -9.31
CA TYR A 252 -4.67 -24.17 -10.39
C TYR A 252 -4.19 -22.74 -10.12
N HIS A 253 -5.09 -21.82 -9.79
CA HIS A 253 -4.73 -20.45 -9.48
C HIS A 253 -3.84 -20.35 -8.23
N THR A 254 -4.15 -21.06 -7.14
CA THR A 254 -3.30 -21.11 -5.94
C THR A 254 -1.89 -21.59 -6.28
N PHE A 255 -1.74 -22.63 -7.10
CA PHE A 255 -0.44 -23.14 -7.52
C PHE A 255 0.35 -22.09 -8.33
N ARG A 256 -0.33 -21.33 -9.20
CA ARG A 256 0.28 -20.22 -9.95
C ARG A 256 0.70 -19.06 -9.06
N LEU A 257 -0.05 -18.72 -8.02
CA LEU A 257 0.34 -17.68 -7.06
C LEU A 257 1.51 -18.17 -6.19
N TRP A 258 1.49 -19.44 -5.78
CA TRP A 258 2.52 -20.05 -4.94
C TRP A 258 3.92 -20.06 -5.56
N SER A 259 4.05 -20.07 -6.89
CA SER A 259 5.37 -19.93 -7.53
C SER A 259 6.04 -18.59 -7.23
N TYR A 260 5.27 -17.54 -6.96
CA TYR A 260 5.79 -16.23 -6.55
C TYR A 260 5.90 -16.15 -5.02
N GLU A 261 4.84 -16.53 -4.29
CA GLU A 261 4.77 -16.37 -2.83
C GLU A 261 5.88 -17.11 -2.08
N ARG A 262 6.34 -18.27 -2.58
CA ARG A 262 7.44 -19.02 -1.94
C ARG A 262 8.77 -18.27 -1.93
N GLU A 263 8.98 -17.37 -2.89
CA GLU A 263 10.21 -16.60 -3.04
C GLU A 263 10.17 -15.32 -2.18
N LEU A 264 8.97 -14.88 -1.77
CA LEU A 264 8.72 -13.66 -1.01
C LEU A 264 8.73 -13.95 0.51
N LYS A 265 9.91 -14.22 1.07
CA LYS A 265 10.07 -14.73 2.45
C LYS A 265 9.81 -13.71 3.55
N LYS A 266 9.99 -12.41 3.28
CA LYS A 266 9.74 -11.31 4.23
C LYS A 266 8.61 -10.43 3.71
N PRO A 267 7.36 -10.61 4.19
CA PRO A 267 6.22 -9.83 3.71
C PRO A 267 6.03 -8.48 4.42
N TYR A 268 6.88 -8.14 5.38
CA TYR A 268 6.78 -6.94 6.22
C TYR A 268 7.83 -5.88 5.86
N TYR A 269 7.56 -4.63 6.25
CA TYR A 269 8.52 -3.54 6.11
C TYR A 269 9.67 -3.69 7.11
N ASP A 270 10.90 -3.56 6.62
CA ASP A 270 12.16 -3.72 7.38
C ASP A 270 13.05 -2.52 7.00
N PRO A 271 12.87 -1.35 7.67
CA PRO A 271 13.54 -0.11 7.30
C PRO A 271 15.06 -0.30 7.25
N GLY A 272 15.70 0.22 6.20
CA GLY A 272 17.15 0.09 5.99
C GLY A 272 17.61 -1.28 5.49
N SER A 273 16.71 -2.25 5.31
CA SER A 273 17.01 -3.55 4.70
C SER A 273 16.71 -3.55 3.20
N GLN A 274 17.76 -3.49 2.39
CA GLN A 274 17.60 -3.56 0.93
C GLN A 274 17.13 -4.94 0.47
N LEU A 275 16.17 -4.96 -0.45
CA LEU A 275 15.73 -6.17 -1.12
C LEU A 275 16.75 -6.64 -2.16
N THR A 276 16.83 -7.95 -2.32
CA THR A 276 17.61 -8.56 -3.40
C THR A 276 16.99 -8.27 -4.76
N ARG A 277 17.81 -8.25 -5.82
CA ARG A 277 17.31 -8.14 -7.20
C ARG A 277 16.30 -9.23 -7.55
N GLN A 278 16.49 -10.44 -7.01
CA GLN A 278 15.57 -11.55 -7.19
C GLN A 278 14.19 -11.24 -6.59
N GLU A 279 14.12 -10.73 -5.36
CA GLU A 279 12.84 -10.34 -4.74
C GLU A 279 12.12 -9.23 -5.51
N LEU A 280 12.85 -8.18 -5.94
CA LEU A 280 12.28 -7.10 -6.75
C LEU A 280 11.72 -7.62 -8.09
N ASN A 281 12.47 -8.51 -8.76
CA ASN A 281 12.03 -9.12 -10.01
C ASN A 281 10.83 -10.06 -9.80
N THR A 282 10.79 -10.79 -8.69
CA THR A 282 9.66 -11.64 -8.31
C THR A 282 8.41 -10.79 -8.09
N TRP A 283 8.49 -9.70 -7.32
CA TRP A 283 7.37 -8.77 -7.12
C TRP A 283 6.86 -8.20 -8.44
N ASN A 284 7.76 -7.68 -9.28
CA ASN A 284 7.37 -7.13 -10.58
C ASN A 284 6.71 -8.19 -11.48
N SER A 285 7.26 -9.40 -11.53
CA SER A 285 6.69 -10.50 -12.31
C SER A 285 5.33 -10.95 -11.77
N TYR A 286 5.18 -10.96 -10.46
CA TYR A 286 3.93 -11.32 -9.79
C TYR A 286 2.83 -10.29 -10.11
N LEU A 287 3.13 -8.99 -9.97
CA LEU A 287 2.21 -7.91 -10.31
C LEU A 287 1.84 -7.94 -11.80
N ASN A 288 2.82 -8.10 -12.70
CA ASN A 288 2.56 -8.18 -14.14
C ASN A 288 1.62 -9.34 -14.49
N TYR A 289 1.79 -10.51 -13.85
CA TYR A 289 0.88 -11.64 -14.04
C TYR A 289 -0.56 -11.28 -13.65
N LEU A 290 -0.76 -10.65 -12.49
CA LEU A 290 -2.07 -10.24 -12.01
C LEU A 290 -2.69 -9.12 -12.87
N GLU A 291 -1.89 -8.16 -13.34
CA GLU A 291 -2.33 -7.10 -14.26
C GLU A 291 -2.85 -7.69 -15.56
N ILE A 292 -2.08 -8.58 -16.19
CA ILE A 292 -2.46 -9.23 -17.45
C ILE A 292 -3.78 -9.99 -17.29
N ASN A 293 -3.98 -10.71 -16.19
CA ASN A 293 -5.22 -11.43 -15.95
C ASN A 293 -6.41 -10.48 -15.72
N THR A 294 -6.20 -9.41 -14.96
CA THR A 294 -7.25 -8.43 -14.65
C THR A 294 -7.68 -7.63 -15.88
N LEU A 295 -6.71 -7.23 -16.72
CA LEU A 295 -6.98 -6.50 -17.97
C LEU A 295 -7.70 -7.40 -18.98
N LYS A 296 -7.28 -8.66 -19.15
CA LYS A 296 -7.96 -9.63 -20.04
C LYS A 296 -9.44 -9.80 -19.69
N ASP A 297 -9.77 -9.85 -18.40
CA ASP A 297 -11.15 -10.02 -17.95
C ASP A 297 -11.98 -8.75 -18.11
N SER A 298 -11.35 -7.58 -17.96
CA SER A 298 -12.00 -6.28 -18.18
C SER A 298 -12.50 -6.14 -19.62
N PHE A 299 -11.75 -6.64 -20.60
CA PHE A 299 -12.16 -6.62 -22.01
C PHE A 299 -13.27 -7.64 -22.35
N ARG A 300 -13.34 -8.76 -21.63
CA ARG A 300 -14.30 -9.84 -21.94
C ARG A 300 -15.62 -9.67 -21.23
N ASN A 301 -15.60 -9.33 -19.93
CA ASN A 301 -16.80 -9.22 -19.11
C ASN A 301 -16.49 -8.52 -17.77
N GLY A 302 -16.32 -7.19 -17.80
CA GLY A 302 -15.85 -6.39 -16.66
C GLY A 302 -16.71 -6.43 -15.39
N ASN A 303 -17.96 -6.91 -15.47
CA ASN A 303 -18.87 -7.05 -14.33
C ASN A 303 -19.00 -8.49 -13.80
N SER A 304 -18.26 -9.46 -14.36
CA SER A 304 -18.29 -10.84 -13.88
C SER A 304 -17.68 -10.99 -12.48
N GLY A 305 -18.08 -12.04 -11.74
CA GLY A 305 -17.49 -12.39 -10.45
C GLY A 305 -15.97 -12.59 -10.54
N THR A 306 -15.50 -13.19 -11.64
CA THR A 306 -14.07 -13.42 -11.91
C THR A 306 -13.30 -12.11 -12.07
N ALA A 307 -13.84 -11.13 -12.82
CA ALA A 307 -13.21 -9.82 -12.98
C ALA A 307 -13.08 -9.08 -11.64
N LYS A 308 -14.12 -9.14 -10.79
CA LYS A 308 -14.09 -8.55 -9.44
C LYS A 308 -13.04 -9.22 -8.55
N MET A 309 -12.97 -10.55 -8.57
CA MET A 309 -11.96 -11.31 -7.82
C MET A 309 -10.54 -10.96 -8.27
N ASN A 310 -10.28 -10.93 -9.58
CA ASN A 310 -8.96 -10.60 -10.12
C ASN A 310 -8.54 -9.17 -9.78
N ARG A 311 -9.46 -8.21 -9.82
CA ARG A 311 -9.21 -6.85 -9.35
C ARG A 311 -8.85 -6.81 -7.86
N ALA A 312 -9.60 -7.52 -7.01
CA ALA A 312 -9.32 -7.58 -5.58
C ALA A 312 -7.98 -8.25 -5.26
N LEU A 313 -7.61 -9.30 -5.99
CA LEU A 313 -6.30 -9.95 -5.89
C LEU A 313 -5.18 -8.99 -6.30
N LEU A 314 -5.36 -8.26 -7.40
CA LEU A 314 -4.39 -7.28 -7.92
C LEU A 314 -4.16 -6.14 -6.92
N GLU A 315 -5.22 -5.51 -6.43
CA GLU A 315 -5.13 -4.45 -5.43
C GLU A 315 -4.48 -4.94 -4.13
N THR A 316 -4.84 -6.14 -3.67
CA THR A 316 -4.23 -6.73 -2.48
C THR A 316 -2.74 -7.00 -2.68
N ALA A 317 -2.33 -7.50 -3.85
CA ALA A 317 -0.92 -7.72 -4.16
C ALA A 317 -0.13 -6.41 -4.24
N TYR A 318 -0.72 -5.35 -4.80
CA TYR A 318 -0.10 -4.02 -4.86
C TYR A 318 0.12 -3.43 -3.48
N GLU A 319 -0.92 -3.35 -2.63
CA GLU A 319 -0.79 -2.80 -1.28
C GLU A 319 0.24 -3.57 -0.44
N ARG A 320 0.31 -4.91 -0.60
CA ARG A 320 1.35 -5.74 0.05
C ARG A 320 2.75 -5.42 -0.47
N CYS A 321 2.87 -5.30 -1.80
CA CYS A 321 4.14 -4.97 -2.43
C CYS A 321 4.66 -3.63 -1.91
N LEU A 322 3.81 -2.62 -1.81
CA LEU A 322 4.17 -1.27 -1.36
C LEU A 322 4.60 -1.21 0.11
N ILE A 323 4.13 -2.13 0.97
CA ILE A 323 4.66 -2.24 2.34
C ILE A 323 6.12 -2.73 2.29
N ARG A 324 6.38 -3.84 1.61
CA ARG A 324 7.73 -4.44 1.59
C ARG A 324 8.73 -3.63 0.76
N THR A 325 8.25 -2.96 -0.30
CA THR A 325 9.08 -2.21 -1.27
C THR A 325 8.90 -0.69 -1.13
N ALA A 326 8.51 -0.21 0.06
CA ALA A 326 8.19 1.20 0.30
C ALA A 326 9.29 2.14 -0.20
N ASP A 327 10.55 1.81 0.07
CA ASP A 327 11.73 2.61 -0.29
C ASP A 327 12.02 2.65 -1.81
N TYR A 328 11.26 1.90 -2.62
CA TYR A 328 11.47 1.78 -4.07
C TYR A 328 10.35 2.50 -4.84
N SER A 329 10.62 3.74 -5.25
CA SER A 329 9.68 4.58 -6.02
C SER A 329 9.11 3.89 -7.28
N PHE A 330 9.84 2.94 -7.87
CA PHE A 330 9.38 2.14 -9.01
C PHE A 330 7.98 1.52 -8.80
N PHE A 331 7.71 0.90 -7.64
CA PHE A 331 6.43 0.21 -7.42
C PHE A 331 5.28 1.18 -7.18
N TRP A 332 5.54 2.31 -6.52
CA TRP A 332 4.58 3.40 -6.36
C TRP A 332 4.18 4.00 -7.71
N LEU A 333 5.16 4.31 -8.57
CA LEU A 333 4.93 4.80 -9.93
C LEU A 333 4.17 3.77 -10.77
N LYS A 334 4.53 2.48 -10.67
CA LYS A 334 3.84 1.40 -11.38
C LYS A 334 2.38 1.30 -10.96
N TYR A 335 2.08 1.42 -9.66
CA TYR A 335 0.71 1.36 -9.16
C TYR A 335 -0.11 2.59 -9.56
N SER A 336 0.48 3.79 -9.46
CA SER A 336 -0.14 5.03 -9.93
C SER A 336 -0.47 4.95 -11.43
N ASN A 337 0.47 4.47 -12.25
CA ASN A 337 0.24 4.26 -13.69
C ASN A 337 -0.85 3.22 -13.98
N LEU A 338 -0.95 2.15 -13.19
CA LEU A 338 -2.05 1.19 -13.31
C LEU A 338 -3.40 1.86 -13.08
N LYS A 339 -3.51 2.71 -12.04
CA LYS A 339 -4.76 3.44 -11.75
C LYS A 339 -5.10 4.43 -12.85
N LEU A 340 -4.12 5.12 -13.44
CA LEU A 340 -4.33 5.96 -14.62
C LEU A 340 -4.83 5.16 -15.82
N ASN A 341 -4.23 3.99 -16.11
CA ASN A 341 -4.66 3.11 -17.20
C ASN A 341 -6.10 2.57 -17.00
N MET A 342 -6.59 2.58 -15.76
CA MET A 342 -7.97 2.22 -15.40
C MET A 342 -8.92 3.44 -15.38
N ASN A 343 -8.47 4.62 -15.81
CA ASN A 343 -9.18 5.90 -15.72
C ASN A 343 -9.57 6.29 -14.29
N MET A 344 -8.72 5.96 -13.31
CA MET A 344 -8.91 6.28 -11.89
C MET A 344 -7.86 7.31 -11.45
N GLU A 345 -7.98 8.53 -11.97
CA GLU A 345 -7.00 9.61 -11.77
C GLU A 345 -6.81 10.00 -10.31
N ASP A 346 -7.90 10.21 -9.56
CA ASP A 346 -7.84 10.53 -8.13
C ASP A 346 -7.11 9.45 -7.34
N GLN A 347 -7.34 8.17 -7.67
CA GLN A 347 -6.64 7.07 -7.00
C GLN A 347 -5.16 7.04 -7.38
N ALA A 348 -4.80 7.40 -8.62
CA ALA A 348 -3.40 7.49 -9.02
C ALA A 348 -2.66 8.59 -8.26
N LYS A 349 -3.29 9.75 -8.06
CA LYS A 349 -2.77 10.84 -7.22
C LYS A 349 -2.64 10.41 -5.76
N GLN A 350 -3.67 9.78 -5.19
CA GLN A 350 -3.66 9.26 -3.82
C GLN A 350 -2.52 8.27 -3.57
N VAL A 351 -2.20 7.40 -4.53
CA VAL A 351 -1.05 6.48 -4.42
C VAL A 351 0.26 7.25 -4.32
N LEU A 352 0.44 8.31 -5.12
CA LEU A 352 1.66 9.13 -5.10
C LEU A 352 1.75 9.93 -3.81
N ILE A 353 0.68 10.58 -3.38
CA ILE A 353 0.60 11.33 -2.11
C ILE A 353 0.95 10.41 -0.93
N LYS A 354 0.36 9.21 -0.90
CA LYS A 354 0.67 8.19 0.11
C LYS A 354 2.16 7.82 0.09
N GLY A 355 2.75 7.62 -1.09
CA GLY A 355 4.17 7.35 -1.22
C GLY A 355 5.04 8.51 -0.70
N ILE A 356 4.74 9.75 -1.09
CA ILE A 356 5.49 10.94 -0.65
C ILE A 356 5.45 11.11 0.87
N TYR A 357 4.32 10.80 1.51
CA TYR A 357 4.20 10.88 2.97
C TYR A 357 4.97 9.77 3.71
N LEU A 358 5.02 8.56 3.14
CA LEU A 358 5.55 7.38 3.82
C LEU A 358 7.06 7.17 3.65
N ILE A 359 7.67 7.82 2.66
CA ILE A 359 9.03 7.54 2.21
C ILE A 359 9.79 8.85 2.04
N ASN A 360 11.09 8.82 2.30
CA ASN A 360 11.98 9.90 1.85
C ASN A 360 12.19 9.78 0.34
N ASP A 361 11.49 10.61 -0.44
CA ASP A 361 11.63 10.67 -1.90
C ASP A 361 12.84 11.53 -2.29
N ASP A 362 14.05 11.03 -2.03
CA ASP A 362 15.32 11.77 -2.22
C ASP A 362 15.51 12.33 -3.65
N GLU A 363 14.96 11.65 -4.66
CA GLU A 363 15.02 12.08 -6.06
C GLU A 363 13.74 12.81 -6.53
N PHE A 364 12.79 13.05 -5.64
CA PHE A 364 11.48 13.64 -5.92
C PHE A 364 10.71 12.95 -7.05
N LYS A 365 10.95 11.65 -7.31
CA LYS A 365 10.36 10.92 -8.44
C LYS A 365 8.84 10.83 -8.33
N LEU A 366 8.34 10.58 -7.12
CA LEU A 366 6.91 10.48 -6.87
C LEU A 366 6.26 11.86 -6.93
N ARG A 367 6.93 12.86 -6.36
CA ARG A 367 6.46 14.25 -6.38
C ARG A 367 6.41 14.83 -7.79
N LEU A 368 7.47 14.66 -8.58
CA LEU A 368 7.49 15.09 -9.99
C LEU A 368 6.39 14.41 -10.79
N ARG A 369 6.12 13.12 -10.53
CA ARG A 369 5.01 12.42 -11.17
C ARG A 369 3.65 12.98 -10.73
N LEU A 370 3.48 13.36 -9.46
CA LEU A 370 2.26 13.97 -8.97
C LEU A 370 2.02 15.32 -9.65
N VAL A 371 3.07 16.14 -9.74
CA VAL A 371 3.04 17.43 -10.47
C VAL A 371 2.62 17.24 -11.92
N ASP A 372 3.15 16.21 -12.62
CA ASP A 372 2.70 15.89 -13.99
C ASP A 372 1.20 15.59 -14.04
N LEU A 373 0.65 14.90 -13.04
CA LEU A 373 -0.78 14.63 -12.99
C LEU A 373 -1.59 15.89 -12.70
N GLU A 374 -1.17 16.76 -11.79
CA GLU A 374 -1.86 18.03 -11.53
C GLU A 374 -1.89 18.93 -12.77
N ILE A 375 -0.77 19.01 -13.51
CA ILE A 375 -0.72 19.72 -14.81
C ILE A 375 -1.71 19.12 -15.80
N LEU A 376 -1.79 17.79 -15.90
CA LEU A 376 -2.73 17.11 -16.79
C LEU A 376 -4.19 17.32 -16.40
N SER A 377 -4.48 17.45 -15.09
CA SER A 377 -5.81 17.78 -14.59
C SER A 377 -6.19 19.25 -14.82
N GLY A 378 -5.21 20.12 -15.09
CA GLY A 378 -5.40 21.57 -15.23
C GLY A 378 -5.15 22.37 -13.94
N GLU A 379 -4.73 21.72 -12.86
CA GLU A 379 -4.47 22.32 -11.54
C GLU A 379 -3.03 22.86 -11.48
N ILE A 380 -2.76 23.92 -12.26
CA ILE A 380 -1.41 24.48 -12.42
C ILE A 380 -0.90 25.14 -11.12
N SER A 381 -1.80 25.68 -10.30
CA SER A 381 -1.42 26.32 -9.02
C SER A 381 -0.86 25.28 -8.05
N GLU A 382 -1.54 24.16 -7.90
CA GLU A 382 -1.17 23.04 -7.05
C GLU A 382 0.14 22.40 -7.54
N ALA A 383 0.30 22.25 -8.87
CA ALA A 383 1.54 21.81 -9.47
C ALA A 383 2.72 22.73 -9.10
N LYS A 384 2.50 24.05 -9.11
CA LYS A 384 3.50 25.05 -8.74
C LYS A 384 3.86 24.95 -7.26
N ASP A 385 2.87 24.93 -6.38
CA ASP A 385 3.08 24.86 -4.92
C ASP A 385 3.85 23.59 -4.52
N LEU A 386 3.44 22.42 -5.06
CA LEU A 386 4.11 21.15 -4.80
C LEU A 386 5.58 21.16 -5.25
N THR A 387 5.87 21.83 -6.36
CA THR A 387 7.24 21.92 -6.91
C THR A 387 8.09 22.90 -6.10
N LEU A 388 7.53 24.04 -5.70
CA LEU A 388 8.22 25.04 -4.90
C LEU A 388 8.56 24.51 -3.51
N GLU A 389 7.64 23.80 -2.84
CA GLU A 389 7.91 23.16 -1.55
C GLU A 389 9.12 22.22 -1.62
N ALA A 390 9.26 21.45 -2.71
CA ALA A 390 10.42 20.58 -2.90
C ALA A 390 11.68 21.35 -3.27
N TYR A 391 11.55 22.43 -4.05
CA TYR A 391 12.66 23.28 -4.42
C TYR A 391 13.26 23.99 -3.20
N GLU A 392 12.44 24.40 -2.23
CA GLU A 392 12.92 24.96 -0.95
C GLU A 392 13.76 23.95 -0.15
N GLN A 393 13.46 22.65 -0.25
CA GLN A 393 14.23 21.60 0.40
C GLN A 393 15.55 21.30 -0.32
N GLN A 394 15.55 21.33 -1.66
CA GLN A 394 16.73 21.05 -2.47
C GLN A 394 16.78 21.95 -3.74
N PRO A 395 17.25 23.20 -3.61
CA PRO A 395 17.27 24.16 -4.73
C PRO A 395 18.25 23.77 -5.84
N ASP A 396 19.25 22.95 -5.52
CA ASP A 396 20.27 22.50 -6.46
C ASP A 396 19.84 21.27 -7.29
N ASN A 397 18.59 20.81 -7.15
CA ASN A 397 18.07 19.71 -7.92
C ASN A 397 17.66 20.18 -9.35
N LEU A 398 18.35 19.65 -10.37
CA LEU A 398 18.05 19.98 -11.77
C LEU A 398 16.62 19.59 -12.17
N ALA A 399 16.13 18.42 -11.75
CA ALA A 399 14.82 17.93 -12.16
C ALA A 399 13.68 18.82 -11.64
N LEU A 400 13.80 19.34 -10.41
CA LEU A 400 12.87 20.33 -9.86
C LEU A 400 12.93 21.66 -10.63
N THR A 401 14.14 22.14 -10.93
CA THR A 401 14.32 23.38 -11.71
C THR A 401 13.68 23.26 -13.09
N LEU A 402 13.92 22.16 -13.80
CA LEU A 402 13.29 21.88 -15.10
C LEU A 402 11.76 21.85 -14.98
N LYS A 403 11.23 21.30 -13.88
CA LYS A 403 9.80 21.27 -13.63
C LYS A 403 9.22 22.67 -13.38
N ILE A 404 9.91 23.52 -12.62
CA ILE A 404 9.53 24.93 -12.42
C ILE A 404 9.47 25.66 -13.75
N LEU A 405 10.50 25.50 -14.60
CA LEU A 405 10.55 26.14 -15.91
C LEU A 405 9.41 25.66 -16.82
N GLN A 406 9.08 24.37 -16.79
CA GLN A 406 7.94 23.83 -17.51
C GLN A 406 6.62 24.44 -17.04
N ILE A 407 6.40 24.53 -15.72
CA ILE A 407 5.19 25.13 -15.14
C ILE A 407 5.11 26.61 -15.49
N GLU A 408 6.21 27.34 -15.33
CA GLU A 408 6.25 28.76 -15.65
C GLU A 408 5.98 29.00 -17.13
N HIS A 409 6.52 28.16 -18.03
CA HIS A 409 6.23 28.24 -19.46
C HIS A 409 4.72 28.12 -19.79
N LEU A 410 3.96 27.37 -18.98
CA LEU A 410 2.50 27.28 -19.12
C LEU A 410 1.78 28.54 -18.64
N ILE A 411 2.38 29.32 -17.75
CA ILE A 411 1.83 30.56 -17.15
C ILE A 411 2.27 31.79 -17.96
N ASP A 412 3.58 32.02 -18.03
CA ASP A 412 4.24 33.10 -18.77
C ASP A 412 5.43 32.54 -19.56
N ARG A 413 5.34 32.62 -20.89
CA ARG A 413 6.32 31.99 -21.78
C ARG A 413 7.65 32.72 -21.79
N ASP A 414 7.64 34.04 -21.65
CA ASP A 414 8.84 34.86 -21.80
C ASP A 414 9.62 35.02 -20.49
N SER A 415 9.00 34.72 -19.34
CA SER A 415 9.66 34.73 -18.02
C SER A 415 10.63 33.55 -17.84
N VAL A 416 10.47 32.47 -18.63
CA VAL A 416 11.33 31.29 -18.59
C VAL A 416 12.81 31.64 -18.81
N VAL A 417 13.11 32.54 -19.75
CA VAL A 417 14.49 32.97 -20.01
C VAL A 417 15.06 33.73 -18.81
N ASP A 418 14.23 34.57 -18.19
CA ASP A 418 14.63 35.38 -17.04
C ASP A 418 14.89 34.48 -15.80
N LEU A 419 14.09 33.43 -15.61
CA LEU A 419 14.31 32.40 -14.57
C LEU A 419 15.57 31.56 -14.82
N ILE A 420 15.83 31.15 -16.07
CA ILE A 420 17.05 30.43 -16.43
C ILE A 420 18.28 31.29 -16.14
N GLU A 421 18.23 32.56 -16.53
CA GLU A 421 19.33 33.49 -16.27
C GLU A 421 19.56 33.67 -14.77
N ALA A 422 18.49 33.85 -13.98
CA ALA A 422 18.59 33.93 -12.52
C ALA A 422 19.24 32.69 -11.92
N LYS A 423 18.85 31.48 -12.35
CA LYS A 423 19.44 30.23 -11.84
C LYS A 423 20.90 30.07 -12.25
N LEU A 424 21.26 30.42 -13.49
CA LEU A 424 22.64 30.34 -13.96
C LEU A 424 23.57 31.31 -13.21
N LEU A 425 23.05 32.46 -12.79
CA LEU A 425 23.77 33.41 -11.92
C LEU A 425 23.90 32.90 -10.49
N GLU A 426 22.85 32.29 -9.95
CA GLU A 426 22.83 31.71 -8.59
C GLU A 426 23.93 30.66 -8.41
N VAL A 427 24.13 29.80 -9.41
CA VAL A 427 25.08 28.67 -9.35
C VAL A 427 26.47 28.99 -9.91
N GLU A 428 26.71 30.23 -10.36
CA GLU A 428 27.98 30.63 -10.97
C GLU A 428 29.16 30.50 -9.98
N GLY A 429 30.21 29.78 -10.35
CA GLY A 429 31.37 29.50 -9.51
C GLY A 429 31.14 28.44 -8.43
N GLY A 430 29.93 27.86 -8.36
CA GLY A 430 29.55 26.86 -7.37
C GLY A 430 29.78 25.41 -7.81
N GLU A 431 29.54 24.47 -6.90
CA GLU A 431 29.67 23.02 -7.15
C GLU A 431 28.69 22.51 -8.22
N PHE A 432 27.48 23.09 -8.27
CA PHE A 432 26.41 22.67 -9.17
C PHE A 432 26.43 23.34 -10.55
N GLU A 433 27.37 24.26 -10.80
CA GLU A 433 27.42 25.06 -12.03
C GLU A 433 27.34 24.21 -13.30
N ARG A 434 28.13 23.12 -13.35
CA ARG A 434 28.20 22.23 -14.52
C ARG A 434 26.90 21.49 -14.80
N GLN A 435 26.13 21.18 -13.75
CA GLN A 435 24.84 20.50 -13.88
C GLN A 435 23.81 21.42 -14.56
N PHE A 436 23.80 22.70 -14.19
CA PHE A 436 22.84 23.68 -14.69
C PHE A 436 23.19 24.26 -16.07
N ASP A 437 24.37 24.01 -16.61
CA ASP A 437 24.65 24.27 -18.03
C ASP A 437 23.66 23.56 -18.97
N TYR A 438 23.00 22.49 -18.51
CA TYR A 438 21.91 21.85 -19.25
C TYR A 438 20.78 22.82 -19.61
N LEU A 439 20.54 23.87 -18.82
CA LEU A 439 19.47 24.86 -19.06
C LEU A 439 19.62 25.60 -20.40
N PHE A 440 20.85 25.77 -20.91
CA PHE A 440 21.07 26.32 -22.25
C PHE A 440 20.43 25.47 -23.35
N ARG A 441 20.34 24.15 -23.14
CA ARG A 441 19.67 23.24 -24.07
C ARG A 441 18.16 23.22 -23.81
N GLU A 442 17.76 23.25 -22.55
CA GLU A 442 16.36 23.22 -22.15
C GLU A 442 15.58 24.41 -22.76
N VAL A 443 16.15 25.62 -22.73
CA VAL A 443 15.46 26.83 -23.24
C VAL A 443 15.05 26.71 -24.72
N LEU A 444 15.80 25.95 -25.52
CA LEU A 444 15.52 25.73 -26.93
C LEU A 444 14.34 24.78 -27.18
N GLY A 445 13.94 24.01 -26.16
CA GLY A 445 12.79 23.10 -26.21
C GLY A 445 11.44 23.80 -26.00
N TYR A 446 11.43 24.99 -25.40
CA TYR A 446 10.19 25.74 -25.17
C TYR A 446 9.72 26.48 -26.43
N GLY A 447 8.45 26.30 -26.77
CA GLY A 447 7.86 26.92 -27.96
C GLY A 447 7.35 28.33 -27.69
N SER A 448 7.42 29.23 -28.67
CA SER A 448 6.91 30.61 -28.54
C SER A 448 7.61 31.46 -27.46
N VAL A 449 8.87 31.16 -27.16
CA VAL A 449 9.76 32.02 -26.36
C VAL A 449 10.48 32.98 -27.30
N SER A 450 10.67 34.24 -26.89
CA SER A 450 11.35 35.25 -27.70
C SER A 450 12.78 34.84 -28.10
N LEU A 451 13.03 34.71 -29.40
CA LEU A 451 14.35 34.36 -29.94
C LEU A 451 15.42 35.39 -29.60
N THR A 452 15.06 36.66 -29.51
CA THR A 452 16.00 37.74 -29.15
C THR A 452 16.45 37.62 -27.69
N LYS A 453 15.56 37.19 -26.79
CA LYS A 453 15.92 36.90 -25.39
C LYS A 453 16.88 35.71 -25.31
N ILE A 454 16.61 34.64 -26.05
CA ILE A 454 17.48 33.45 -26.09
C ILE A 454 18.86 33.81 -26.66
N GLU A 455 18.92 34.58 -27.74
CA GLU A 455 20.18 35.04 -28.33
C GLU A 455 20.98 35.91 -27.34
N ALA A 456 20.31 36.83 -26.63
CA ALA A 456 20.93 37.66 -25.63
C ALA A 456 21.52 36.83 -24.48
N LEU A 457 20.78 35.82 -23.99
CA LEU A 457 21.27 34.88 -22.98
C LEU A 457 22.54 34.15 -23.46
N LEU A 458 22.54 33.61 -24.68
CA LEU A 458 23.69 32.90 -25.22
C LEU A 458 24.91 33.81 -25.35
N LYS A 459 24.75 35.00 -25.94
CA LYS A 459 25.84 36.00 -26.07
C LYS A 459 26.46 36.36 -24.72
N ARG A 460 25.64 36.52 -23.66
CA ARG A 460 26.12 36.85 -22.31
C ARG A 460 27.09 35.80 -21.74
N TYR A 461 26.89 34.53 -22.07
CA TYR A 461 27.69 33.42 -21.55
C TYR A 461 28.75 32.90 -22.54
N GLN A 462 28.88 33.50 -23.72
CA GLN A 462 29.78 33.06 -24.78
C GLN A 462 31.23 32.95 -24.35
N ASP A 463 31.74 33.88 -23.54
CA ASP A 463 33.12 33.83 -23.05
C ASP A 463 33.29 32.94 -21.81
N LYS A 464 32.27 32.86 -20.97
CA LYS A 464 32.31 32.15 -19.68
C LYS A 464 32.12 30.63 -19.84
N LYS A 465 31.34 30.20 -20.84
CA LYS A 465 30.90 28.80 -21.02
C LYS A 465 31.49 28.14 -22.26
N LYS A 466 32.61 28.65 -22.79
CA LYS A 466 33.29 28.11 -23.98
C LYS A 466 33.59 26.63 -23.88
N ASP A 467 33.96 26.13 -22.71
CA ASP A 467 34.32 24.73 -22.50
C ASP A 467 33.13 23.82 -22.14
N SER A 468 31.94 24.38 -21.96
CA SER A 468 30.75 23.61 -21.59
C SER A 468 30.14 22.91 -22.80
N TYR A 469 30.05 21.58 -22.74
CA TYR A 469 29.41 20.77 -23.78
C TYR A 469 27.95 21.19 -24.02
N HIS A 470 27.19 21.44 -22.95
CA HIS A 470 25.78 21.79 -23.06
C HIS A 470 25.59 23.16 -23.71
N TYR A 471 26.41 24.14 -23.34
CA TYR A 471 26.41 25.46 -23.96
C TYR A 471 26.78 25.39 -25.44
N GLN A 472 27.91 24.77 -25.79
CA GLN A 472 28.36 24.66 -27.20
C GLN A 472 27.31 23.97 -28.07
N LYS A 473 26.65 22.94 -27.55
CA LYS A 473 25.59 22.23 -28.25
C LYS A 473 24.36 23.11 -28.46
N ALA A 474 23.92 23.83 -27.43
CA ALA A 474 22.81 24.76 -27.51
C ALA A 474 23.08 25.87 -28.54
N LEU A 475 24.29 26.47 -28.52
CA LEU A 475 24.69 27.52 -29.45
C LEU A 475 24.59 27.04 -30.91
N LYS A 476 25.16 25.87 -31.22
CA LYS A 476 25.09 25.25 -32.56
C LYS A 476 23.65 24.93 -32.96
N GLU A 477 22.85 24.39 -32.04
CA GLU A 477 21.45 24.06 -32.29
C GLU A 477 20.61 25.32 -32.57
N PHE A 478 20.82 26.39 -31.81
CA PHE A 478 20.12 27.68 -31.99
C PHE A 478 20.36 28.27 -33.38
N TYR A 479 21.62 28.48 -33.77
CA TYR A 479 21.94 29.06 -35.08
C TYR A 479 21.54 28.16 -36.25
N ARG A 480 21.66 26.83 -36.08
CA ARG A 480 21.20 25.87 -37.09
C ARG A 480 19.68 25.91 -37.30
N CYS A 481 18.90 25.95 -36.21
CA CYS A 481 17.45 25.88 -36.28
C CYS A 481 16.81 27.20 -36.74
N TYR A 482 17.39 28.35 -36.37
CA TYR A 482 16.81 29.67 -36.64
C TYR A 482 17.44 30.41 -37.82
N LYS A 483 18.37 29.76 -38.56
CA LYS A 483 19.03 30.30 -39.77
C LYS A 483 19.61 31.70 -39.60
N LEU A 484 20.05 32.02 -38.38
CA LEU A 484 20.84 33.20 -38.10
C LEU A 484 22.29 32.88 -38.49
N THR A 485 22.96 33.74 -39.25
CA THR A 485 24.39 33.61 -39.53
C THR A 485 25.16 33.87 -38.23
N GLU A 486 26.16 33.04 -37.91
CA GLU A 486 27.18 33.38 -36.92
C GLU A 486 27.99 34.56 -37.47
N ASP A 487 27.50 35.79 -37.27
CA ASP A 487 28.32 36.97 -37.50
C ASP A 487 29.15 37.24 -36.22
N HIS A 488 30.36 36.66 -36.25
CA HIS A 488 31.58 36.91 -35.46
C HIS A 488 31.84 36.09 -34.19
#